data_AF-A0A974YH81-F1
#
_entry.id   AF-A0A974YH81-F1
#
_cell.length_a   1.000
_cell.length_b   1.000
_cell.length_c   1.000
_cell.angle_alpha   90.00
_cell.angle_beta   90.00
_cell.angle_gamma   90.00
#
_symmetry.space_group_name_H-M   'P 1'
#
loop_
_entity.id
_entity.type
_entity.pdbx_description
1 polymer ?
#
loop_
_entity_poly.entity_id
_entity_poly.type
_entity_poly.pdbx_seq_one_letter_code
_entity_poly.pdbx_strand_id
1 'polypeptide(L)'
;MPGATRPLHVSLVAIPDAVISTLTGIYDVLGSFRMLGRLEPSIPESPPFTVEIVAIERGTVALASGVPVEAHRSVSEIATTDIIIVPSVLLGHEGASARTVPIDTPALSTKHSFSFAAKLLRGILIP
;
A
#
# COMPACT_ATOMS: atom_id res chain seq x y z
N MET A 1 -4.24 -26.69 20.65
CA MET A 1 -5.33 -25.78 20.29
C MET A 1 -4.71 -24.62 19.53
N PRO A 2 -4.93 -24.44 18.22
CA PRO A 2 -4.49 -23.23 17.56
C PRO A 2 -5.27 -22.08 18.20
N GLY A 3 -4.61 -21.25 18.99
CA GLY A 3 -5.23 -20.11 19.64
C GLY A 3 -5.74 -19.18 18.55
N ALA A 4 -7.03 -18.84 18.57
CA ALA A 4 -7.59 -17.87 17.65
C ALA A 4 -6.91 -16.51 17.89
N THR A 5 -5.88 -16.20 17.11
CA THR A 5 -5.25 -14.89 17.12
C THR A 5 -6.15 -13.94 16.36
N ARG A 6 -6.41 -12.76 16.93
CA ARG A 6 -7.14 -11.70 16.23
C ARG A 6 -6.49 -11.43 14.87
N PRO A 7 -7.24 -11.11 13.81
CA PRO A 7 -6.65 -10.69 12.54
C PRO A 7 -5.75 -9.48 12.75
N LEU A 8 -4.59 -9.47 12.09
CA LEU A 8 -3.67 -8.34 12.09
C LEU A 8 -4.18 -7.28 11.11
N HIS A 9 -4.28 -6.04 11.57
CA HIS A 9 -4.64 -4.91 10.73
C HIS A 9 -3.44 -4.49 9.89
N VAL A 10 -3.60 -4.53 8.57
CA VAL A 10 -2.57 -4.17 7.60
C VAL A 10 -2.99 -2.91 6.87
N SER A 11 -2.23 -1.84 7.05
CA SER A 11 -2.39 -0.60 6.29
C SER A 11 -1.50 -0.65 5.05
N LEU A 12 -2.12 -0.84 3.88
CA LEU A 12 -1.44 -0.81 2.59
C LEU A 12 -1.49 0.61 2.03
N VAL A 13 -0.32 1.22 1.91
CA VAL A 13 -0.20 2.65 1.63
C VAL A 13 -0.38 2.94 0.14
N ALA A 14 -1.42 3.70 -0.21
CA ALA A 14 -1.62 4.26 -1.54
C ALA A 14 -1.04 5.69 -1.61
N ILE A 15 -0.07 5.86 -2.50
CA ILE A 15 0.56 7.16 -2.78
C ILE A 15 0.68 7.34 -4.29
N PRO A 16 0.77 8.59 -4.79
CA PRO A 16 0.78 8.85 -6.22
C PRO A 16 1.90 8.12 -6.98
N ASP A 17 3.04 7.86 -6.34
CA ASP A 17 4.18 7.19 -6.99
C ASP A 17 4.14 5.66 -6.88
N ALA A 18 3.13 5.10 -6.22
CA ALA A 18 3.02 3.65 -6.06
C ALA A 18 2.74 2.97 -7.40
N VAL A 19 3.38 1.82 -7.62
CA VAL A 19 3.11 0.99 -8.79
C VAL A 19 1.88 0.13 -8.51
N ILE A 20 0.85 0.26 -9.35
CA ILE A 20 -0.44 -0.44 -9.18
C ILE A 20 -0.27 -1.95 -9.02
N SER A 21 0.61 -2.59 -9.79
CA SER A 21 0.80 -4.05 -9.75
C SER A 21 1.34 -4.54 -8.40
N THR A 22 2.17 -3.73 -7.73
CA THR A 22 2.67 -4.08 -6.39
C THR A 22 1.58 -3.90 -5.35
N LEU A 23 0.81 -2.82 -5.45
CA LEU A 23 -0.30 -2.54 -4.53
C LEU A 23 -1.38 -3.62 -4.65
N THR A 24 -1.88 -3.90 -5.86
CA THR A 24 -2.92 -4.91 -6.07
C THR A 24 -2.41 -6.30 -5.75
N GLY A 25 -1.17 -6.65 -6.13
CA GLY A 25 -0.61 -7.96 -5.83
C GLY A 25 -0.55 -8.25 -4.33
N ILE A 26 -0.13 -7.28 -3.51
CA ILE A 26 -0.09 -7.44 -2.05
C ILE A 26 -1.50 -7.52 -1.48
N TYR A 27 -2.40 -6.65 -1.94
CA TYR A 27 -3.80 -6.65 -1.51
C TYR A 27 -4.48 -7.99 -1.79
N ASP A 28 -4.28 -8.54 -2.99
CA ASP A 28 -4.87 -9.80 -3.45
C ASP A 28 -4.32 -10.99 -2.64
N VAL A 29 -3.00 -11.08 -2.46
CA VAL A 29 -2.38 -12.18 -1.70
C VAL A 29 -2.87 -12.19 -0.26
N LEU A 30 -2.85 -11.04 0.42
CA LEU A 30 -3.28 -10.97 1.82
C LEU A 30 -4.80 -11.10 1.98
N GLY A 31 -5.59 -10.66 0.99
CA GLY A 31 -7.04 -10.84 0.95
C GLY A 31 -7.49 -12.27 0.62
N SER A 32 -6.66 -13.04 -0.09
CA SER A 32 -7.01 -14.37 -0.60
C SER A 32 -7.39 -15.37 0.49
N PHE A 33 -6.85 -15.23 1.72
CA PHE A 33 -7.17 -16.07 2.86
C PHE A 33 -8.67 -16.17 3.14
N ARG A 34 -9.42 -15.07 2.92
CA ARG A 34 -10.89 -15.05 3.10
C ARG A 34 -11.63 -15.99 2.14
N MET A 35 -11.07 -16.18 0.95
CA MET A 35 -11.66 -17.01 -0.10
C MET A 35 -11.13 -18.45 0.00
N LEU A 36 -9.82 -18.60 0.20
CA LEU A 36 -9.14 -19.89 0.15
C LEU A 36 -9.25 -20.70 1.45
N GLY A 37 -9.43 -20.05 2.60
CA GLY A 37 -9.57 -20.75 3.90
C GLY A 37 -10.78 -21.69 3.99
N ARG A 38 -11.73 -21.59 3.04
CA ARG A 38 -12.87 -22.50 2.91
C ARG A 38 -12.67 -23.63 1.91
N LEU A 39 -11.60 -23.55 1.10
CA LEU A 39 -11.36 -24.45 -0.03
C LEU A 39 -10.15 -25.36 0.20
N GLU A 40 -9.18 -24.91 0.99
CA GLU A 40 -7.93 -25.61 1.24
C GLU A 40 -7.72 -25.82 2.75
N PRO A 41 -7.77 -27.07 3.25
CA PRO A 41 -7.66 -27.36 4.69
C PRO A 41 -6.37 -26.88 5.36
N SER A 42 -5.30 -26.68 4.59
CA SER A 42 -4.03 -26.14 5.10
C SER A 42 -4.04 -24.62 5.30
N ILE A 43 -5.06 -23.91 4.80
CA ILE A 43 -5.21 -22.46 4.96
C ILE A 43 -6.18 -22.17 6.13
N PRO A 44 -5.85 -21.25 7.05
CA PRO A 44 -6.74 -20.87 8.14
C PRO A 44 -8.11 -20.38 7.62
N GLU A 45 -9.18 -20.96 8.16
CA GLU A 45 -10.55 -20.54 7.83
C GLU A 45 -10.84 -19.10 8.29
N SER A 46 -10.27 -18.73 9.45
CA SER A 46 -10.25 -17.34 9.89
C SER A 46 -9.06 -16.60 9.27
N PRO A 47 -9.29 -15.55 8.47
CA PRO A 47 -8.22 -14.84 7.78
C PRO A 47 -7.29 -14.16 8.80
N PRO A 48 -5.97 -14.38 8.71
CA PRO A 48 -5.01 -13.81 9.66
C PRO A 48 -4.81 -12.30 9.48
N PHE A 49 -5.28 -11.72 8.36
CA PHE A 49 -5.08 -10.32 8.01
C PHE A 49 -6.39 -9.62 7.69
N THR A 50 -6.51 -8.36 8.12
CA THR A 50 -7.51 -7.40 7.63
C THR A 50 -6.76 -6.27 6.94
N VAL A 51 -6.87 -6.21 5.61
CA VAL A 51 -6.11 -5.25 4.79
C VAL A 51 -6.99 -4.07 4.41
N GLU A 52 -6.50 -2.86 4.65
CA GLU A 52 -7.12 -1.61 4.19
C GLU A 52 -6.13 -0.83 3.33
N ILE A 53 -6.60 -0.32 2.19
CA ILE A 53 -5.83 0.64 1.39
C ILE A 53 -6.00 2.02 2.03
N VAL A 54 -4.89 2.67 2.38
CA VAL A 54 -4.89 3.94 3.12
C VAL A 54 -4.12 5.01 2.40
N ALA A 55 -4.60 6.25 2.47
CA ALA A 55 -3.95 7.42 1.86
C ALA A 55 -4.10 8.65 2.76
N ILE A 56 -3.55 9.81 2.37
CA ILE A 56 -3.70 11.04 3.16
C ILE A 56 -5.18 11.37 3.36
N GLU A 57 -5.97 11.24 2.30
CA GLU A 57 -7.41 11.44 2.31
C GLU A 57 -8.10 10.16 1.83
N ARG A 58 -9.36 10.01 2.23
CA ARG A 58 -10.21 8.93 1.73
C ARG A 58 -10.62 9.22 0.27
N GLY A 59 -10.77 8.16 -0.54
CA GLY A 59 -11.24 8.26 -1.92
C GLY A 59 -10.15 7.99 -2.96
N THR A 60 -10.37 8.47 -4.18
CA THR A 60 -9.55 8.12 -5.35
C THR A 60 -8.13 8.68 -5.26
N VAL A 61 -7.13 7.79 -5.36
CA VAL A 61 -5.71 8.13 -5.47
C VAL A 61 -5.22 7.79 -6.88
N ALA A 62 -4.80 8.79 -7.63
CA ALA A 62 -4.15 8.58 -8.93
C ALA A 62 -2.72 8.07 -8.72
N LEU A 63 -2.42 6.87 -9.23
CA LEU A 63 -1.11 6.23 -9.10
C LEU A 63 -0.18 6.56 -10.28
N ALA A 64 1.07 6.11 -10.21
CA ALA A 64 2.12 6.44 -11.19
C ALA A 64 1.79 5.93 -12.60
N SER A 65 1.01 4.85 -12.70
CA SER A 65 0.51 4.30 -13.96
C SER A 65 -0.67 5.08 -14.54
N GLY A 66 -1.21 6.08 -13.83
CA GLY A 66 -2.47 6.76 -14.16
C GLY A 66 -3.72 5.96 -13.81
N VAL A 67 -3.58 4.73 -13.31
CA VAL A 67 -4.70 3.90 -12.86
C VAL A 67 -5.11 4.33 -11.44
N PRO A 68 -6.37 4.75 -11.21
CA PRO A 68 -6.82 5.13 -9.89
C PRO A 68 -7.00 3.91 -8.97
N VAL A 69 -6.78 4.12 -7.68
CA VAL A 69 -7.19 3.19 -6.62
C VAL A 69 -8.03 3.92 -5.59
N GLU A 70 -8.99 3.24 -4.99
CA GLU A 70 -9.80 3.80 -3.92
C GLU A 70 -9.14 3.54 -2.56
N ALA A 71 -8.79 4.62 -1.85
CA ALA A 71 -8.38 4.53 -0.46
C ALA A 71 -9.62 4.29 0.42
N HIS A 72 -9.60 3.18 1.16
CA HIS A 72 -10.67 2.77 2.06
C HIS A 72 -10.81 3.72 3.25
N ARG A 73 -9.69 4.31 3.67
CA ARG A 73 -9.56 5.12 4.89
C ARG A 73 -8.48 6.20 4.73
N SER A 74 -8.68 7.37 5.33
CA SER A 74 -7.60 8.34 5.48
C SER A 74 -6.63 7.92 6.59
N VAL A 75 -5.38 8.36 6.54
CA VAL A 75 -4.44 8.05 7.63
C VAL A 75 -4.80 8.69 8.95
N SER A 76 -5.51 9.82 8.93
CA SER A 76 -6.03 10.46 10.14
C SER A 76 -7.16 9.67 10.82
N GLU A 77 -7.80 8.74 10.11
CA GLU A 77 -8.87 7.88 10.63
C GLU A 77 -8.33 6.56 11.21
N ILE A 78 -7.01 6.30 11.13
CA ILE A 78 -6.39 5.06 11.61
C ILE A 78 -6.08 5.20 13.11
N ALA A 79 -6.90 4.56 13.95
CA ALA A 79 -6.64 4.51 15.39
C ALA A 79 -5.51 3.53 15.75
N THR A 80 -5.43 2.40 15.05
CA THR A 80 -4.43 1.34 15.29
C THR A 80 -4.15 0.57 14.01
N THR A 81 -2.89 0.19 13.78
CA THR A 81 -2.49 -0.74 12.72
C THR A 81 -1.36 -1.61 13.23
N ASP A 82 -1.34 -2.90 12.86
CA ASP A 82 -0.31 -3.85 13.29
C ASP A 82 0.86 -3.89 12.30
N ILE A 83 0.57 -3.70 11.01
CA ILE A 83 1.54 -3.78 9.91
C ILE A 83 1.28 -2.62 8.94
N ILE A 84 2.33 -1.88 8.60
CA ILE A 84 2.30 -0.89 7.53
C ILE A 84 3.12 -1.43 6.37
N ILE A 85 2.53 -1.46 5.18
CA ILE A 85 3.22 -1.84 3.95
C ILE A 85 3.26 -0.63 3.03
N VAL A 86 4.47 -0.16 2.74
CA VAL A 86 4.73 0.84 1.69
C VAL A 86 5.12 0.07 0.43
N PRO A 87 4.28 0.04 -0.62
CA PRO A 87 4.58 -0.68 -1.84
C PRO A 87 5.75 -0.02 -2.58
N SER A 88 6.36 -0.77 -3.49
CA SER A 88 7.37 -0.24 -4.40
C SER A 88 6.86 0.99 -5.14
N VAL A 89 7.70 2.02 -5.20
CA VAL A 89 7.42 3.28 -5.86
C VAL A 89 8.23 3.42 -7.13
N LEU A 90 7.66 4.09 -8.13
CA LEU A 90 8.42 4.53 -9.30
C LEU A 90 9.18 5.80 -8.92
N LEU A 91 10.51 5.76 -8.94
CA LEU A 91 11.34 6.94 -8.72
C LEU A 91 11.54 7.65 -10.06
N GLY A 92 11.19 8.93 -10.14
CA GLY A 92 11.56 9.79 -11.26
C GLY A 92 13.08 9.80 -11.47
N HIS A 93 13.52 9.91 -12.73
CA HIS A 93 14.89 9.68 -13.21
C HIS A 93 16.02 10.50 -12.53
N GLU A 94 15.75 11.44 -11.63
CA GLU A 94 16.82 12.26 -11.02
C GLU A 94 17.71 11.56 -9.97
N GLY A 95 17.50 10.28 -9.68
CA GLY A 95 18.24 9.54 -8.64
C GLY A 95 19.25 8.49 -9.12
N ALA A 96 19.27 8.13 -10.41
CA ALA A 96 20.13 7.08 -10.93
C ALA A 96 21.14 7.68 -11.91
N SER A 97 22.38 7.89 -11.45
CA SER A 97 23.50 8.18 -12.34
C SER A 97 23.83 6.94 -13.19
N ALA A 98 23.04 6.65 -14.21
CA ALA A 98 23.34 5.63 -15.22
C ALA A 98 22.63 5.92 -16.55
N ARG A 99 23.43 6.36 -17.53
CA ARG A 99 23.28 6.22 -18.99
C ARG A 99 21.89 6.45 -19.61
N THR A 100 21.82 7.59 -20.27
CA THR A 100 20.79 8.16 -21.16
C THR A 100 20.03 7.17 -22.06
N VAL A 101 18.70 7.21 -22.00
CA VAL A 101 17.78 7.11 -23.14
C VAL A 101 16.68 8.17 -22.92
N PRO A 102 16.45 9.10 -23.85
CA PRO A 102 15.49 10.18 -23.63
C PRO A 102 14.08 9.65 -23.87
N ILE A 103 13.25 9.65 -22.82
CA ILE A 103 11.81 9.57 -22.94
C ILE A 103 11.23 10.79 -22.22
N ASP A 104 10.74 11.75 -23.01
CA ASP A 104 10.04 12.93 -22.52
C ASP A 104 8.84 12.49 -21.68
N THR A 105 8.97 12.59 -20.36
CA THR A 105 7.88 12.35 -19.40
C THR A 105 7.84 13.56 -18.46
N PRO A 106 6.66 14.15 -18.20
CA PRO A 106 6.56 15.32 -17.32
C PRO A 106 7.09 14.99 -15.92
N ALA A 107 8.01 15.82 -15.45
CA ALA A 107 8.76 15.64 -14.22
C ALA A 107 7.83 15.64 -12.98
N LEU A 108 7.60 14.46 -12.39
CA LEU A 108 7.05 14.35 -11.04
C LEU A 108 8.24 14.24 -10.06
N SER A 109 8.33 15.22 -9.15
CA SER A 109 9.51 15.43 -8.31
C SER A 109 9.63 14.39 -7.20
N THR A 110 10.61 13.48 -7.34
CA THR A 110 10.96 12.37 -6.44
C THR A 110 11.15 12.77 -4.97
N LYS A 111 11.49 14.04 -4.68
CA LYS A 111 11.65 14.54 -3.30
C LYS A 111 10.31 14.65 -2.56
N HIS A 112 9.23 14.96 -3.28
CA HIS A 112 7.91 15.05 -2.68
C HIS A 112 7.37 13.68 -2.28
N SER A 113 7.66 12.63 -3.06
CA SER A 113 7.23 11.24 -2.85
C SER A 113 7.73 10.64 -1.54
N PHE A 114 9.04 10.75 -1.27
CA PHE A 114 9.63 10.27 -0.01
C PHE A 114 9.14 11.09 1.19
N SER A 115 9.01 12.41 1.03
CA SER A 115 8.41 13.25 2.07
C SER A 115 6.95 12.89 2.33
N PHE A 116 6.21 12.48 1.30
CA PHE A 116 4.82 12.07 1.41
C PHE A 116 4.69 10.74 2.14
N ALA A 117 5.46 9.73 1.74
CA ALA A 117 5.52 8.45 2.44
C ALA A 117 5.97 8.62 3.90
N ALA A 118 6.98 9.45 4.17
CA ALA A 118 7.43 9.76 5.53
C ALA A 118 6.36 10.52 6.35
N LYS A 119 5.63 11.45 5.73
CA LYS A 119 4.51 12.16 6.39
C LYS A 119 3.35 11.21 6.69
N LEU A 120 3.09 10.27 5.79
CA LEU A 120 2.09 9.23 5.97
C LEU A 120 2.48 8.29 7.12
N LEU A 121 3.71 7.79 7.10
CA LEU A 121 4.26 6.94 8.17
C LEU A 121 4.23 7.65 9.51
N ARG A 122 4.56 8.95 9.56
CA ARG A 122 4.45 9.74 10.79
C ARG A 122 3.01 9.87 11.27
N GLY A 123 2.05 10.12 10.39
CA GLY A 123 0.64 10.21 10.75
C GLY A 123 0.03 8.88 11.21
N ILE A 124 0.59 7.75 10.80
CA ILE A 124 0.17 6.42 11.26
C ILE A 124 0.88 6.00 12.56
N LEU A 125 2.18 6.32 12.69
CA LEU A 125 3.01 5.91 13.85
C LEU A 125 2.88 6.86 15.05
N ILE A 126 2.42 8.10 14.84
CA ILE A 126 2.28 9.13 15.86
C ILE A 126 0.89 9.77 15.66
N PRO A 127 -0.17 9.25 16.31
CA PRO A 127 -1.50 9.84 16.26
C PRO A 127 -1.56 11.20 16.95
#